data_AF-A0A6V7P3S7-F1
#
_entry.id   AF-A0A6V7P3S7-F1
#
_cell.length_a   1.000
_cell.length_b   1.000
_cell.length_c   1.000
_cell.angle_alpha   90.00
_cell.angle_beta   90.00
_cell.angle_gamma   90.00
#
_symmetry.space_group_name_H-M   'P 1'
#
loop_
_entity.id
_entity.type
_entity.pdbx_description
1 polymer ?
#
loop_
_entity_poly.entity_id
_entity_poly.type
_entity_poly.pdbx_seq_one_letter_code
_entity_poly.pdbx_strand_id
1 'polypeptide(L)'
;MAGAGILGGGAAAGRSTGAPPRGGGGGGAQLLRRRRRRRERWLVALGIALHAVYMLSIFDIYFKTPIVHGTLPVPPRFSRRPPRPDGLRADKFFEPDAEGGFRAPFLRSVMREKGRWGVSHARPPTESRPGHVAIIAGFYEDPSAVTKGWKANPVEFDSVFNQSRHTFAFGSPDIVPIFCSSLSHSTWGTYPHEYEDFATGHMMILK
;
A
#
# COMPACT_ATOMS: atom_id res chain seq x y z
N MET A 1 -7.06 -69.37 81.98
CA MET A 1 -7.03 -70.74 82.53
C MET A 1 -7.78 -71.64 81.57
N ALA A 2 -7.10 -72.69 81.10
CA ALA A 2 -7.58 -73.86 80.34
C ALA A 2 -8.22 -73.62 78.96
N GLY A 3 -7.50 -74.05 77.92
CA GLY A 3 -8.07 -74.38 76.62
C GLY A 3 -8.56 -75.83 76.57
N ALA A 4 -9.35 -76.11 75.53
CA ALA A 4 -9.47 -77.43 74.90
C ALA A 4 -10.11 -77.20 73.52
N GLY A 5 -9.40 -77.60 72.47
CA GLY A 5 -9.99 -77.73 71.14
C GLY A 5 -10.67 -79.09 70.98
N ILE A 6 -11.36 -79.24 69.84
CA ILE A 6 -11.29 -80.36 68.89
C ILE A 6 -12.68 -80.71 68.27
N LEU A 7 -12.74 -80.46 66.95
CA LEU A 7 -13.38 -81.15 65.82
C LEU A 7 -14.92 -81.29 65.70
N GLY A 8 -15.36 -80.93 64.48
CA GLY A 8 -16.65 -81.23 63.86
C GLY A 8 -17.15 -79.96 63.18
N GLY A 9 -17.17 -79.78 61.87
CA GLY A 9 -17.35 -80.69 60.74
C GLY A 9 -18.27 -79.95 59.76
N GLY A 10 -18.09 -80.11 58.44
CA GLY A 10 -19.10 -79.67 57.46
C GLY A 10 -18.64 -78.59 56.50
N ALA A 11 -18.45 -79.03 55.26
CA ALA A 11 -18.02 -78.31 54.09
C ALA A 11 -19.05 -77.28 53.54
N ALA A 12 -18.52 -76.47 52.62
CA ALA A 12 -19.15 -75.85 51.46
C ALA A 12 -19.41 -74.33 51.54
N ALA A 13 -18.33 -73.59 51.29
CA ALA A 13 -18.39 -72.25 50.73
C ALA A 13 -18.59 -72.33 49.21
N GLY A 14 -19.54 -71.56 48.68
CA GLY A 14 -19.76 -71.40 47.25
C GLY A 14 -20.78 -70.30 46.97
N ARG A 15 -20.39 -69.04 47.21
CA ARG A 15 -21.18 -67.87 46.82
C ARG A 15 -21.00 -67.56 45.33
N SER A 16 -22.16 -67.29 44.73
CA SER A 16 -22.45 -66.46 43.55
C SER A 16 -21.43 -65.33 43.28
N THR A 17 -21.11 -64.93 42.04
CA THR A 17 -21.96 -64.27 41.02
C THR A 17 -21.02 -64.03 39.81
N GLY A 18 -21.43 -64.32 38.58
CA GLY A 18 -21.95 -63.28 37.70
C GLY A 18 -20.83 -62.44 37.06
N ALA A 19 -20.20 -62.97 36.00
CA ALA A 19 -19.39 -62.16 35.11
C ALA A 19 -20.30 -61.22 34.28
N PRO A 20 -20.01 -59.91 34.17
CA PRO A 20 -20.58 -59.11 33.11
C PRO A 20 -19.66 -59.17 31.89
N PRO A 21 -20.15 -59.50 30.68
CA PRO A 21 -19.47 -59.13 29.46
C PRO A 21 -19.80 -57.67 29.15
N ARG A 22 -18.86 -56.93 28.55
CA ARG A 22 -19.09 -55.94 27.47
C ARG A 22 -17.83 -55.12 27.17
N GLY A 23 -17.03 -55.65 26.26
CA GLY A 23 -16.35 -54.80 25.28
C GLY A 23 -17.38 -54.21 24.32
N GLY A 24 -17.19 -52.95 23.91
CA GLY A 24 -18.00 -52.34 22.83
C GLY A 24 -18.52 -50.92 23.05
N GLY A 25 -17.77 -50.01 23.69
CA GLY A 25 -18.17 -48.59 23.85
C GLY A 25 -17.34 -47.55 23.08
N GLY A 26 -16.18 -47.93 22.52
CA GLY A 26 -15.19 -46.97 22.00
C GLY A 26 -15.43 -46.43 20.59
N GLY A 27 -16.10 -47.20 19.72
CA GLY A 27 -16.16 -46.90 18.28
C GLY A 27 -17.04 -45.70 17.92
N GLY A 28 -18.22 -45.57 18.53
CA GLY A 28 -19.17 -44.48 18.25
C GLY A 28 -18.65 -43.11 18.67
N ALA A 29 -18.03 -43.02 19.86
CA ALA A 29 -17.42 -41.79 20.36
C ALA A 29 -16.22 -41.35 19.50
N GLN A 30 -15.42 -42.29 18.99
CA GLN A 30 -14.31 -42.00 18.07
C GLN A 30 -14.80 -41.52 16.69
N LEU A 31 -15.88 -42.10 16.16
CA LEU A 31 -16.52 -41.68 14.90
C LEU A 31 -17.10 -40.26 14.99
N LEU A 32 -17.80 -39.94 16.07
CA LEU A 32 -18.33 -38.60 16.33
C LEU A 32 -17.22 -37.56 16.49
N ARG A 33 -16.14 -37.90 17.21
CA ARG A 33 -14.93 -37.05 17.33
C ARG A 33 -14.26 -36.81 15.98
N ARG A 34 -14.16 -37.82 15.11
CA ARG A 34 -13.62 -37.69 13.75
C ARG A 34 -14.50 -36.81 12.87
N ARG A 35 -15.84 -36.95 12.93
CA ARG A 35 -16.79 -36.08 12.20
C ARG A 35 -16.71 -34.63 12.68
N ARG A 36 -16.63 -34.40 14.00
CA ARG A 36 -16.46 -33.06 14.59
C ARG A 36 -15.15 -32.40 14.14
N ARG A 37 -14.02 -33.12 14.21
CA ARG A 37 -12.72 -32.62 13.73
C ARG A 37 -12.68 -32.33 12.23
N ARG A 38 -13.38 -33.13 11.40
CA ARG A 38 -13.54 -32.85 9.97
C ARG A 38 -14.34 -31.58 9.72
N ARG A 39 -15.44 -31.38 10.46
CA ARG A 39 -16.23 -30.13 10.40
C ARG A 39 -15.43 -28.92 10.87
N GLU A 40 -14.71 -29.04 11.99
CA GLU A 40 -13.83 -27.98 12.50
C GLU A 40 -12.76 -27.58 11.48
N ARG A 41 -12.03 -28.56 10.90
CA ARG A 41 -11.04 -28.29 9.84
C ARG A 41 -11.66 -27.66 8.60
N TRP A 42 -12.87 -28.09 8.23
CA TRP A 42 -13.58 -27.52 7.08
C TRP A 42 -14.01 -26.08 7.33
N LEU A 43 -14.51 -25.76 8.53
CA LEU A 43 -14.84 -24.38 8.93
C LEU A 43 -13.59 -23.49 8.99
N VAL A 44 -12.47 -24.00 9.50
CA VAL A 44 -11.19 -23.27 9.49
C VAL A 44 -10.72 -23.03 8.06
N ALA A 45 -10.77 -24.04 7.18
CA ALA A 45 -10.39 -23.90 5.78
C ALA A 45 -11.30 -22.91 5.03
N LEU A 46 -12.62 -22.97 5.27
CA LEU A 46 -13.58 -22.01 4.72
C LEU A 46 -13.30 -20.59 5.23
N GLY A 47 -13.00 -20.44 6.52
CA GLY A 47 -12.61 -19.17 7.12
C GLY A 47 -11.36 -18.60 6.46
N ILE A 48 -10.30 -19.40 6.30
CA ILE A 48 -9.07 -18.99 5.62
C ILE A 48 -9.36 -18.60 4.17
N ALA A 49 -10.13 -19.41 3.44
CA ALA A 49 -10.47 -19.11 2.05
C ALA A 49 -11.26 -17.80 1.92
N LEU A 50 -12.25 -17.57 2.80
CA LEU A 50 -13.02 -16.34 2.82
C LEU A 50 -12.13 -15.12 3.10
N HIS A 51 -11.25 -15.21 4.10
CA HIS A 51 -10.31 -14.12 4.40
C HIS A 51 -9.33 -13.89 3.25
N ALA A 52 -8.84 -14.94 2.60
CA ALA A 52 -7.99 -14.81 1.42
C ALA A 52 -8.71 -14.09 0.28
N VAL A 53 -9.96 -14.45 0.00
CA VAL A 53 -10.79 -13.76 -1.02
C VAL A 53 -11.00 -12.29 -0.65
N TYR A 54 -11.33 -11.97 0.61
CA TYR A 54 -11.47 -10.59 1.04
C TYR A 54 -10.17 -9.80 0.91
N MET A 55 -9.04 -10.37 1.34
CA MET A 55 -7.74 -9.72 1.23
C MET A 55 -7.38 -9.46 -0.25
N LEU A 56 -7.60 -10.43 -1.13
CA LEU A 56 -7.36 -10.26 -2.57
C LEU A 56 -8.33 -9.26 -3.21
N SER A 57 -9.59 -9.21 -2.76
CA SER A 57 -10.59 -8.29 -3.31
C SER A 57 -10.26 -6.82 -3.04
N ILE A 58 -9.65 -6.50 -1.90
CA ILE A 58 -9.19 -5.14 -1.61
C ILE A 58 -8.19 -4.70 -2.67
N PHE A 59 -7.28 -5.59 -3.09
CA PHE A 59 -6.31 -5.23 -4.10
C PHE A 59 -6.95 -4.99 -5.48
N ASP A 60 -7.89 -5.82 -5.91
CA ASP A 60 -8.58 -5.63 -7.19
C ASP A 60 -9.50 -4.39 -7.19
N ILE A 61 -10.14 -4.07 -6.07
CA ILE A 61 -11.05 -2.91 -6.00
C ILE A 61 -10.25 -1.59 -5.96
N TYR A 62 -9.19 -1.51 -5.16
CA TYR A 62 -8.47 -0.25 -4.91
C TYR A 62 -7.28 0.00 -5.84
N PHE A 63 -6.66 -1.04 -6.39
CA PHE A 63 -5.46 -0.90 -7.24
C PHE A 63 -5.72 -1.24 -8.71
N LYS A 64 -6.98 -1.22 -9.13
CA LYS A 64 -7.33 -1.23 -10.55
C LYS A 64 -7.16 0.15 -11.15
N THR A 65 -6.66 0.19 -12.38
CA THR A 65 -6.44 1.45 -13.08
C THR A 65 -7.75 2.20 -13.33
N PRO A 66 -7.82 3.50 -12.99
CA PRO A 66 -8.95 4.35 -13.34
C PRO A 66 -8.82 4.96 -14.75
N ILE A 67 -7.71 4.70 -15.46
CA ILE A 67 -7.41 5.33 -16.75
C ILE A 67 -8.29 4.71 -17.84
N VAL A 68 -9.04 5.56 -18.54
CA VAL A 68 -9.90 5.16 -19.66
C VAL A 68 -9.19 5.43 -20.98
N HIS A 69 -9.16 4.43 -21.86
CA HIS A 69 -8.56 4.54 -23.18
C HIS A 69 -9.59 4.97 -24.25
N GLY A 70 -9.10 5.59 -25.33
CA GLY A 70 -9.94 5.97 -26.48
C GLY A 70 -10.77 7.24 -26.28
N THR A 71 -10.44 8.05 -25.27
CA THR A 71 -11.05 9.38 -25.11
C THR A 71 -10.53 10.35 -26.16
N LEU A 72 -11.41 11.20 -26.69
CA LEU A 72 -11.00 12.21 -27.67
C LEU A 72 -10.21 13.33 -26.97
N PRO A 73 -9.11 13.83 -27.56
CA PRO A 73 -8.36 14.94 -27.01
C PRO A 73 -9.23 16.18 -26.86
N VAL A 74 -9.19 16.81 -25.68
CA VAL A 74 -9.88 18.08 -25.43
C VAL A 74 -8.88 19.21 -25.60
N PRO A 75 -9.16 20.23 -26.43
CA PRO A 75 -8.24 21.34 -26.61
C PRO A 75 -8.02 22.08 -25.29
N PRO A 76 -6.78 22.51 -24.99
CA PRO A 76 -6.49 23.20 -23.75
C PRO A 76 -7.24 24.54 -23.70
N ARG A 77 -7.90 24.81 -22.57
CA ARG A 77 -8.63 26.08 -22.34
C ARG A 77 -7.72 27.30 -22.31
N PHE A 78 -6.43 27.12 -22.04
CA PHE A 78 -5.44 28.18 -21.94
C PHE A 78 -4.21 27.82 -22.78
N SER A 79 -3.66 28.79 -23.50
CA SER A 79 -2.49 28.61 -24.36
C SER A 79 -1.19 28.35 -23.59
N ARG A 80 -1.12 28.73 -22.31
CA ARG A 80 0.07 28.55 -21.47
C ARG A 80 -0.33 28.08 -20.08
N ARG A 81 0.40 27.07 -19.58
CA ARG A 81 0.26 26.56 -18.23
C ARG A 81 1.22 27.31 -17.30
N PRO A 82 0.77 27.79 -16.13
CA PRO A 82 1.67 28.46 -15.19
C PRO A 82 2.74 27.47 -14.68
N PRO A 83 3.99 27.92 -14.50
CA PRO A 83 5.03 27.08 -13.89
C PRO A 83 4.61 26.71 -12.46
N ARG A 84 4.86 25.47 -12.08
CA ARG A 84 4.62 24.96 -10.71
C ARG A 84 5.95 24.45 -10.16
N PRO A 85 6.49 25.07 -9.10
CA PRO A 85 7.66 24.55 -8.42
C PRO A 85 7.29 23.29 -7.63
N ASP A 86 8.18 22.29 -7.67
CA ASP A 86 8.07 21.12 -6.81
C ASP A 86 8.44 21.49 -5.36
N GLY A 87 7.75 20.91 -4.38
CA GLY A 87 8.03 21.12 -2.95
C GLY A 87 7.76 22.53 -2.39
N LEU A 88 7.24 23.50 -3.16
CA LEU A 88 6.96 24.85 -2.65
C LEU A 88 5.68 24.86 -1.80
N ARG A 89 5.84 24.66 -0.50
CA ARG A 89 4.74 24.70 0.47
C ARG A 89 4.19 26.12 0.63
N ALA A 90 2.88 26.28 0.52
CA ALA A 90 2.23 27.59 0.53
C ALA A 90 2.43 28.33 1.86
N ASP A 91 2.25 27.65 2.99
CA ASP A 91 2.44 28.26 4.32
C ASP A 91 3.86 28.81 4.51
N LYS A 92 4.91 28.04 4.17
CA LYS A 92 6.30 28.48 4.26
C LYS A 92 6.65 29.58 3.26
N PHE A 93 5.96 29.62 2.14
CA PHE A 93 6.12 30.69 1.15
C PHE A 93 5.51 32.03 1.63
N PHE A 94 4.41 31.98 2.39
CA PHE A 94 3.72 33.17 2.91
C PHE A 94 4.16 33.58 4.32
N GLU A 95 4.84 32.71 5.07
CA GLU A 95 5.37 32.99 6.40
C GLU A 95 6.55 33.99 6.33
N PRO A 96 6.48 35.13 7.06
CA PRO A 96 7.61 36.01 7.23
C PRO A 96 8.64 35.42 8.22
N ASP A 97 9.91 35.75 8.05
CA ASP A 97 10.96 35.48 9.05
C ASP A 97 10.86 36.46 10.24
N ALA A 98 11.76 36.30 11.22
CA ALA A 98 11.77 37.13 12.43
C ALA A 98 12.06 38.61 12.14
N GLU A 99 12.76 38.88 11.03
CA GLU A 99 13.14 40.19 10.54
C GLU A 99 12.09 40.78 9.56
N GLY A 100 10.99 40.08 9.30
CA GLY A 100 9.90 40.49 8.40
C GLY A 100 10.17 40.25 6.90
N GLY A 101 11.28 39.59 6.58
CA GLY A 101 11.63 39.09 5.24
C GLY A 101 10.84 37.84 4.85
N PHE A 102 10.97 37.45 3.58
CA PHE A 102 10.31 36.27 3.02
C PHE A 102 11.35 35.41 2.33
N ARG A 103 11.21 34.08 2.44
CA ARG A 103 12.15 33.09 1.90
C ARG A 103 12.34 33.17 0.37
N ALA A 104 11.34 33.68 -0.35
CA ALA A 104 11.35 33.78 -1.81
C ALA A 104 10.92 35.18 -2.28
N PRO A 105 11.75 36.22 -2.05
CA PRO A 105 11.36 37.61 -2.28
C PRO A 105 11.08 37.91 -3.76
N PHE A 106 11.85 37.31 -4.67
CA PHE A 106 11.65 37.44 -6.11
C PHE A 106 10.31 36.86 -6.58
N LEU A 107 9.98 35.63 -6.19
CA LEU A 107 8.70 35.01 -6.56
C LEU A 107 7.53 35.80 -5.95
N ARG A 108 7.72 36.38 -4.76
CA ARG A 108 6.71 37.19 -4.09
C ARG A 108 6.49 38.55 -4.75
N SER A 109 7.54 39.19 -5.27
CA SER A 109 7.38 40.43 -6.05
C SER A 109 6.65 40.16 -7.37
N VAL A 110 7.01 39.07 -8.08
CA VAL A 110 6.30 38.63 -9.30
C VAL A 110 4.82 38.36 -9.01
N MET A 111 4.54 37.66 -7.91
CA MET A 111 3.18 37.35 -7.47
C MET A 111 2.34 38.61 -7.17
N ARG A 112 2.96 39.65 -6.60
CA ARG A 112 2.28 40.90 -6.22
C ARG A 112 2.11 41.88 -7.39
N GLU A 113 3.11 41.99 -8.26
CA GLU A 113 3.20 43.09 -9.21
C GLU A 113 2.89 42.70 -10.65
N LYS A 114 3.12 41.44 -11.04
CA LYS A 114 3.16 41.04 -12.48
C LYS A 114 2.29 39.84 -12.82
N GLY A 115 2.01 38.97 -11.85
CA GLY A 115 1.52 37.61 -12.10
C GLY A 115 0.10 37.33 -11.61
N ARG A 116 -0.47 36.26 -12.16
CA ARG A 116 -1.59 35.53 -11.56
C ARG A 116 -1.06 34.27 -10.90
N TRP A 117 -1.60 33.93 -9.74
CA TRP A 117 -1.14 32.79 -8.96
C TRP A 117 -2.34 32.10 -8.29
N GLY A 118 -2.11 30.90 -7.78
CA GLY A 118 -3.09 30.17 -6.98
C GLY A 118 -2.41 29.06 -6.18
N VAL A 119 -3.02 28.69 -5.06
CA VAL A 119 -2.56 27.55 -4.24
C VAL A 119 -3.14 26.26 -4.81
N SER A 120 -2.26 25.34 -5.19
CA SER A 120 -2.67 23.99 -5.57
C SER A 120 -2.74 23.10 -4.34
N HIS A 121 -3.90 22.47 -4.12
CA HIS A 121 -4.05 21.49 -3.04
C HIS A 121 -3.57 20.13 -3.53
N ALA A 122 -2.39 19.73 -3.07
CA ALA A 122 -1.88 18.37 -3.31
C ALA A 122 -2.77 17.35 -2.58
N ARG A 123 -2.95 16.18 -3.20
CA ARG A 123 -3.58 15.03 -2.56
C ARG A 123 -2.49 14.02 -2.18
N PRO A 124 -2.68 13.25 -1.10
CA PRO A 124 -1.78 12.15 -0.78
C PRO A 124 -1.73 11.10 -1.91
N PRO A 125 -0.59 10.43 -2.14
CA PRO A 125 0.72 10.68 -1.51
C PRO A 125 1.37 11.97 -2.03
N THR A 126 1.91 12.78 -1.12
CA THR A 126 2.54 14.07 -1.45
C THR A 126 4.02 13.91 -1.75
N GLU A 127 4.33 13.10 -2.76
CA GLU A 127 5.67 12.86 -3.28
C GLU A 127 5.85 13.51 -4.66
N SER A 128 7.11 13.71 -5.08
CA SER A 128 7.42 14.35 -6.36
C SER A 128 6.75 13.63 -7.53
N ARG A 129 6.81 12.29 -7.62
CA ARG A 129 6.26 11.53 -8.74
C ARG A 129 4.75 11.72 -8.95
N PRO A 130 3.87 11.41 -7.97
CA PRO A 130 2.43 11.63 -8.11
C PRO A 130 2.07 13.09 -8.39
N GLY A 131 2.82 14.04 -7.82
CA GLY A 131 2.69 15.46 -8.11
C GLY A 131 2.98 15.78 -9.59
N HIS A 132 4.06 15.26 -10.14
CA HIS A 132 4.40 15.44 -11.56
C HIS A 132 3.36 14.81 -12.48
N VAL A 133 2.86 13.60 -12.19
CA VAL A 133 1.77 12.96 -12.98
C VAL A 133 0.54 13.86 -13.03
N ALA A 134 0.07 14.33 -11.87
CA ALA A 134 -1.09 15.23 -11.79
C ALA A 134 -0.87 16.53 -12.58
N ILE A 135 0.36 17.00 -12.63
CA ILE A 135 0.73 18.24 -13.30
C ILE A 135 0.79 18.06 -14.81
N ILE A 136 1.44 17.01 -15.31
CA ILE A 136 1.71 16.82 -16.74
C ILE A 136 0.59 16.10 -17.48
N ALA A 137 -0.17 15.25 -16.79
CA ALA A 137 -1.23 14.42 -17.39
C ALA A 137 -2.63 14.84 -16.95
N GLY A 138 -2.75 15.64 -15.87
CA GLY A 138 -4.03 16.21 -15.44
C GLY A 138 -4.92 15.26 -14.64
N PHE A 139 -4.40 14.12 -14.19
CA PHE A 139 -5.10 13.18 -13.31
C PHE A 139 -4.14 12.62 -12.24
N TYR A 140 -4.67 12.07 -11.15
CA TYR A 140 -3.86 11.52 -10.05
C TYR A 140 -3.08 10.29 -10.49
N GLU A 141 -1.95 10.00 -9.82
CA GLU A 141 -1.22 8.77 -10.09
C GLU A 141 -2.13 7.53 -10.01
N ASP A 142 -1.93 6.64 -10.96
CA ASP A 142 -2.66 5.38 -11.04
C ASP A 142 -2.27 4.49 -9.84
N PRO A 143 -3.22 4.15 -8.95
CA PRO A 143 -2.94 3.27 -7.80
C PRO A 143 -2.33 1.93 -8.21
N SER A 144 -2.61 1.43 -9.43
CA SER A 144 -2.03 0.19 -9.93
C SER A 144 -0.51 0.23 -10.04
N ALA A 145 0.13 1.42 -9.97
CA ALA A 145 1.58 1.57 -9.91
C ALA A 145 2.22 0.87 -8.69
N VAL A 146 1.44 0.55 -7.65
CA VAL A 146 1.87 -0.32 -6.55
C VAL A 146 2.38 -1.67 -7.03
N THR A 147 1.80 -2.21 -8.12
CA THR A 147 2.20 -3.51 -8.71
C THR A 147 3.59 -3.47 -9.35
N LYS A 148 4.09 -2.27 -9.67
CA LYS A 148 5.43 -2.01 -10.19
C LYS A 148 6.35 -1.40 -9.13
N GLY A 149 5.96 -1.48 -7.85
CA GLY A 149 6.69 -0.90 -6.74
C GLY A 149 6.93 0.60 -6.89
N TRP A 150 6.02 1.32 -7.54
CA TRP A 150 6.13 2.78 -7.78
C TRP A 150 7.37 3.21 -8.57
N LYS A 151 8.00 2.29 -9.32
CA LYS A 151 9.18 2.59 -10.16
C LYS A 151 8.85 2.92 -11.60
N ALA A 152 7.70 2.47 -12.09
CA ALA A 152 7.23 2.73 -13.45
C ALA A 152 5.71 2.89 -13.45
N ASN A 153 5.17 3.56 -14.47
CA ASN A 153 3.73 3.56 -14.69
C ASN A 153 3.35 2.23 -15.38
N PRO A 154 2.42 1.44 -14.81
CA PRO A 154 1.99 0.19 -15.42
C PRO A 154 1.11 0.42 -16.65
N VAL A 155 0.49 1.60 -16.75
CA VAL A 155 -0.38 2.01 -17.84
C VAL A 155 0.16 3.30 -18.43
N GLU A 156 0.39 3.31 -19.74
CA GLU A 156 0.80 4.51 -20.46
C GLU A 156 -0.37 5.50 -20.55
N PHE A 157 -0.06 6.78 -20.43
CA PHE A 157 -1.02 7.86 -20.56
C PHE A 157 -0.45 8.99 -21.40
N ASP A 158 -1.33 9.73 -22.07
CA ASP A 158 -0.95 10.93 -22.80
C ASP A 158 -0.64 12.06 -21.81
N SER A 159 0.45 12.79 -22.05
CA SER A 159 0.89 13.88 -21.21
C SER A 159 1.24 15.11 -22.03
N VAL A 160 1.39 16.25 -21.38
CA VAL A 160 1.89 17.48 -22.03
C VAL A 160 3.25 17.25 -22.71
N PHE A 161 4.09 16.33 -22.20
CA PHE A 161 5.35 16.01 -22.86
C PHE A 161 5.14 15.31 -24.20
N ASN A 162 4.21 14.35 -24.28
CA ASN A 162 3.84 13.68 -25.54
C ASN A 162 3.29 14.68 -26.58
N GLN A 163 2.56 15.70 -26.13
CA GLN A 163 1.97 16.74 -26.98
C GLN A 163 2.90 17.94 -27.23
N SER A 164 4.11 17.93 -26.68
CA SER A 164 5.09 19.00 -26.86
C SER A 164 5.98 18.74 -28.07
N ARG A 165 6.45 19.81 -28.74
CA ARG A 165 7.45 19.69 -29.81
C ARG A 165 8.78 19.14 -29.29
N HIS A 166 9.17 19.55 -28.09
CA HIS A 166 10.40 19.10 -27.42
C HIS A 166 10.29 19.31 -25.92
N THR A 167 10.84 18.40 -25.12
CA THR A 167 10.86 18.48 -23.66
C THR A 167 12.29 18.58 -23.14
N PHE A 168 12.56 19.57 -22.30
CA PHE A 168 13.80 19.67 -21.54
C PHE A 168 13.53 19.30 -20.09
N ALA A 169 14.29 18.36 -19.52
CA ALA A 169 14.09 17.92 -18.15
C ALA A 169 15.43 17.76 -17.41
N PHE A 170 15.52 18.36 -16.24
CA PHE A 170 16.69 18.22 -15.37
C PHE A 170 16.23 18.00 -13.94
N GLY A 171 16.84 17.05 -13.23
CA GLY A 171 16.42 16.75 -11.86
C GLY A 171 16.89 15.39 -11.36
N SER A 172 16.07 14.80 -10.50
CA SER A 172 16.38 13.53 -9.81
C SER A 172 16.56 12.37 -10.80
N PRO A 173 17.58 11.51 -10.58
CA PRO A 173 17.75 10.27 -11.32
C PRO A 173 16.60 9.27 -11.14
N ASP A 174 15.81 9.38 -10.05
CA ASP A 174 14.64 8.54 -9.82
C ASP A 174 13.38 9.05 -10.52
N ILE A 175 13.30 10.33 -10.87
CA ILE A 175 12.08 10.96 -11.43
C ILE A 175 12.19 11.23 -12.93
N VAL A 176 13.29 11.84 -13.37
CA VAL A 176 13.44 12.30 -14.77
C VAL A 176 13.34 11.15 -15.77
N PRO A 177 14.02 10.00 -15.57
CA PRO A 177 13.94 8.90 -16.53
C PRO A 177 12.54 8.31 -16.67
N ILE A 178 11.73 8.32 -15.60
CA ILE A 178 10.34 7.79 -15.64
C ILE A 178 9.51 8.49 -16.73
N PHE A 179 9.71 9.79 -16.92
CA PHE A 179 8.92 10.59 -17.86
C PHE A 179 9.59 10.82 -19.20
N CYS A 180 10.93 10.83 -19.25
CA CYS A 180 11.65 11.24 -20.46
C CYS A 180 12.33 10.09 -21.20
N SER A 181 12.61 8.96 -20.54
CA SER A 181 13.37 7.86 -21.17
C SER A 181 12.68 7.24 -22.39
N SER A 182 11.35 7.26 -22.43
CA SER A 182 10.54 6.75 -23.54
C SER A 182 10.16 7.82 -24.59
N LEU A 183 10.58 9.08 -24.40
CA LEU A 183 10.25 10.18 -25.31
C LEU A 183 11.41 10.49 -26.25
N SER A 184 11.20 10.27 -27.56
CA SER A 184 12.20 10.57 -28.59
C SER A 184 12.53 12.06 -28.72
N HIS A 185 11.59 12.94 -28.41
CA HIS A 185 11.73 14.40 -28.48
C HIS A 185 12.00 15.00 -27.09
N SER A 186 12.93 14.38 -26.35
CA SER A 186 13.35 14.87 -25.05
C SER A 186 14.87 15.06 -24.96
N THR A 187 15.29 16.09 -24.25
CA THR A 187 16.67 16.29 -23.81
C THR A 187 16.65 16.37 -22.31
N TRP A 188 17.34 15.44 -21.66
CA TRP A 188 17.29 15.35 -20.22
C TRP A 188 18.64 15.02 -19.60
N GLY A 189 18.80 15.43 -18.34
CA GLY A 189 19.98 15.17 -17.54
C GLY A 189 19.61 15.02 -16.08
N THR A 190 20.38 14.20 -15.36
CA THR A 190 20.15 13.95 -13.93
C THR A 190 21.37 14.36 -13.14
N TYR A 191 21.15 14.82 -11.91
CA TYR A 191 22.26 14.97 -10.97
C TYR A 191 22.63 13.58 -10.38
N PRO A 192 23.82 13.43 -9.76
CA PRO A 192 24.24 12.16 -9.16
C PRO A 192 23.36 11.71 -7.98
N HIS A 193 23.13 10.41 -7.81
CA HIS A 193 22.33 9.86 -6.71
C HIS A 193 22.79 10.29 -5.30
N GLU A 194 24.08 10.58 -5.14
CA GLU A 194 24.66 11.07 -3.88
C GLU A 194 24.00 12.36 -3.37
N TYR A 195 23.43 13.17 -4.27
CA TYR A 195 22.76 14.42 -3.92
C TYR A 195 21.31 14.23 -3.46
N GLU A 196 20.80 12.99 -3.48
CA GLU A 196 19.49 12.64 -2.88
C GLU A 196 19.60 12.26 -1.40
N ASP A 197 20.80 12.26 -0.83
CA ASP A 197 20.97 12.10 0.61
C ASP A 197 20.65 13.40 1.36
N PHE A 198 19.36 13.55 1.69
CA PHE A 198 18.86 14.67 2.48
C PHE A 198 19.12 14.53 3.98
N ALA A 199 19.60 13.37 4.45
CA ALA A 199 19.84 13.11 5.86
C ALA A 199 21.25 13.59 6.28
N THR A 200 22.21 13.49 5.38
CA THR A 200 23.56 13.98 5.62
C THR A 200 23.62 15.48 5.30
N GLY A 201 23.89 16.32 6.31
CA GLY A 201 23.75 17.78 6.28
C GLY A 201 24.64 18.58 5.29
N HIS A 202 25.10 17.98 4.20
CA HIS A 202 25.98 18.58 3.21
C HIS A 202 25.26 19.43 2.15
N MET A 203 23.93 19.34 2.01
CA MET A 203 23.20 20.12 1.00
C MET A 203 21.87 20.65 1.51
N MET A 204 21.91 21.76 2.24
CA MET A 204 20.73 22.62 2.44
C MET A 204 20.67 23.64 1.30
N ILE A 205 19.84 23.39 0.29
CA ILE A 205 19.62 24.33 -0.83
C ILE A 205 18.83 25.58 -0.38
N LEU A 206 18.28 25.58 0.85
CA LEU A 206 17.52 26.69 1.40
C LEU A 206 17.86 26.93 2.88
N LYS A 207 18.98 27.61 3.13
CA LYS A 207 19.20 28.37 4.38
C LYS A 207 19.01 29.84 4.08
#